data_AF-A0A960QK78-F1
#
_entry.id   AF-A0A960QK78-F1
#
_cell.length_a   1.000
_cell.length_b   1.000
_cell.length_c   1.000
_cell.angle_alpha   90.00
_cell.angle_beta   90.00
_cell.angle_gamma   90.00
#
_symmetry.space_group_name_H-M   'P 1'
#
loop_
_entity.id
_entity.type
_entity.pdbx_description
1 polymer ?
#
loop_
_entity_poly.entity_id
_entity_poly.type
_entity_poly.pdbx_seq_one_letter_code
_entity_poly.pdbx_strand_id
1 'polypeptide(L)'
;GDHLLLFGEAGVRAISLRLPLASQFHPIQGVYVGTSGSQTWFLDGAWLRRLDLKTNQIASVSLAGITGEKESTRAVLSGGRLYAMGERGIRVFNAWDGDAIAAWGWPASLEEYRKRILVDNSGRPQPGQPSESYSVWQGLISPHDSTLTYCLPVRDL
;
A
#
# COMPACT_ATOMS: atom_id res chain seq x y z
N GLY A 1 -14.65 -0.74 15.14
CA GLY A 1 -14.16 -2.12 15.25
C GLY A 1 -14.53 -2.67 16.61
N ASP A 2 -14.57 -3.98 16.74
CA ASP A 2 -14.83 -4.71 17.99
C ASP A 2 -13.54 -5.25 18.65
N HIS A 3 -12.39 -4.88 18.11
CA HIS A 3 -11.07 -5.25 18.60
C HIS A 3 -10.17 -4.01 18.75
N LEU A 4 -9.33 -4.02 19.79
CA LEU A 4 -8.17 -3.15 19.96
C LEU A 4 -6.93 -3.89 19.49
N LEU A 5 -6.15 -3.30 18.58
CA LEU A 5 -4.90 -3.85 18.08
C LEU A 5 -3.71 -3.14 18.74
N LEU A 6 -2.85 -3.90 19.40
CA LEU A 6 -1.61 -3.42 20.00
C LEU A 6 -0.43 -3.97 19.19
N PHE A 7 0.34 -3.07 18.59
CA PHE A 7 1.48 -3.43 17.75
C PHE A 7 2.75 -3.48 18.60
N GLY A 8 3.56 -4.51 18.41
CA GLY A 8 4.88 -4.67 19.00
C GLY A 8 5.85 -5.29 18.02
N GLU A 9 7.13 -5.37 18.39
CA GLU A 9 8.20 -5.85 17.51
C GLU A 9 7.99 -7.30 17.02
N ALA A 10 7.42 -8.14 17.89
CA ALA A 10 7.16 -9.54 17.58
C ALA A 10 5.83 -9.79 16.85
N GLY A 11 4.97 -8.77 16.75
CA GLY A 11 3.69 -8.87 16.04
C GLY A 11 2.56 -8.06 16.68
N VAL A 12 1.33 -8.54 16.54
CA VAL A 12 0.12 -7.80 16.96
C VAL A 12 -0.65 -8.58 18.00
N ARG A 13 -1.02 -7.90 19.09
CA ARG A 13 -1.98 -8.40 20.06
C ARG A 13 -3.36 -7.82 19.77
N ALA A 14 -4.32 -8.69 19.48
CA ALA A 14 -5.73 -8.32 19.32
C ALA A 14 -6.47 -8.55 20.64
N ILE A 15 -7.19 -7.54 21.11
CA ILE A 15 -8.01 -7.61 22.33
C ILE A 15 -9.46 -7.39 21.91
N SER A 16 -10.33 -8.37 22.12
CA SER A 16 -11.76 -8.21 21.85
C SER A 16 -12.38 -7.23 22.85
N LEU A 17 -13.04 -6.18 22.36
CA LEU A 17 -13.77 -5.22 23.20
C LEU A 17 -15.07 -5.80 23.76
N ARG A 18 -15.55 -6.92 23.20
CA ARG A 18 -16.75 -7.63 23.69
C ARG A 18 -16.43 -8.60 24.82
N LEU A 19 -15.22 -9.19 24.79
CA LEU A 19 -14.70 -10.09 25.80
C LEU A 19 -13.24 -9.67 26.11
N PRO A 20 -13.03 -8.60 26.91
CA PRO A 20 -11.71 -7.99 27.11
C PRO A 20 -10.64 -8.93 27.68
N LEU A 21 -11.06 -10.03 28.30
CA LEU A 21 -10.18 -11.07 28.85
C LEU A 21 -9.59 -11.97 27.75
N ALA A 22 -10.13 -11.96 26.53
CA ALA A 22 -9.68 -12.76 25.39
C ALA A 22 -8.68 -11.97 24.53
N SER A 23 -7.48 -11.72 25.07
CA SER A 23 -6.37 -11.21 24.26
C SER A 23 -5.70 -12.35 23.49
N GLN A 24 -5.41 -12.13 22.21
CA GLN A 24 -4.69 -13.08 21.38
C GLN A 24 -3.47 -12.42 20.76
N PHE A 25 -2.37 -13.14 20.70
CA PHE A 25 -1.13 -12.68 20.07
C PHE A 25 -0.97 -13.35 18.71
N HIS A 26 -0.68 -12.54 17.70
CA HIS A 26 -0.46 -12.98 16.33
C HIS A 26 0.95 -12.57 15.89
N PRO A 27 1.80 -13.52 15.47
CA PRO A 27 3.15 -13.24 14.98
C PRO A 27 3.11 -12.73 13.53
N ILE A 28 2.35 -11.64 13.31
CA ILE A 28 2.21 -10.96 12.04
C ILE A 28 3.07 -9.70 12.04
N GLN A 29 3.93 -9.57 11.04
CA GLN A 29 4.81 -8.43 10.86
C GLN A 29 4.35 -7.61 9.66
N GLY A 30 4.86 -6.38 9.57
CA GLY A 30 4.59 -5.46 8.47
C GLY A 30 3.91 -4.17 8.93
N VAL A 31 3.78 -3.25 7.98
CA VAL A 31 3.10 -1.96 8.15
C VAL A 31 1.60 -2.19 8.12
N TYR A 32 0.88 -1.72 9.13
CA TYR A 32 -0.58 -1.77 9.16
C TYR A 32 -1.18 -0.96 8.00
N VAL A 33 -2.03 -1.59 7.20
CA VAL A 33 -2.68 -0.98 6.04
C VAL A 33 -4.11 -0.56 6.35
N GLY A 34 -4.84 -1.39 7.10
CA GLY A 34 -6.23 -1.12 7.43
C GLY A 34 -6.99 -2.36 7.87
N THR A 35 -8.25 -2.15 8.26
CA THR A 35 -9.18 -3.22 8.65
C THR A 35 -10.50 -3.08 7.88
N SER A 36 -10.98 -4.18 7.30
CA SER A 36 -12.29 -4.30 6.65
C SER A 36 -13.07 -5.46 7.26
N GLY A 37 -14.13 -5.17 8.00
CA GLY A 37 -14.85 -6.19 8.76
C GLY A 37 -13.96 -6.81 9.84
N SER A 38 -13.79 -8.14 9.83
CA SER A 38 -12.83 -8.84 10.70
C SER A 38 -11.43 -8.97 10.11
N GLN A 39 -11.22 -8.55 8.86
CA GLN A 39 -9.97 -8.74 8.14
C GLN A 39 -9.05 -7.56 8.36
N THR A 40 -7.89 -7.81 8.94
CA THR A 40 -6.85 -6.83 9.23
C THR A 40 -5.68 -7.07 8.28
N TRP A 41 -5.21 -6.02 7.60
CA TRP A 41 -4.22 -6.14 6.55
C TRP A 41 -2.91 -5.44 6.90
N PHE A 42 -1.82 -6.09 6.52
CA PHE A 42 -0.44 -5.67 6.75
C PHE A 42 0.37 -5.80 5.47
N LEU A 43 1.27 -4.86 5.24
CA LEU A 43 2.25 -4.90 4.16
C LEU A 43 3.62 -5.25 4.73
N ASP A 44 4.18 -6.36 4.29
CA ASP A 44 5.47 -6.90 4.72
C ASP A 44 6.33 -7.16 3.48
N GLY A 45 7.12 -6.17 3.09
CA GLY A 45 7.93 -6.20 1.86
C GLY A 45 7.07 -6.45 0.61
N ALA A 46 7.30 -7.59 -0.04
CA ALA A 46 6.56 -8.07 -1.22
C ALA A 46 5.31 -8.91 -0.88
N TRP A 47 4.83 -8.89 0.36
CA TRP A 47 3.70 -9.69 0.82
C TRP A 47 2.63 -8.84 1.49
N LEU A 48 1.36 -9.10 1.16
CA LEU A 48 0.24 -8.68 1.98
C LEU A 48 -0.13 -9.80 2.93
N ARG A 49 -0.10 -9.53 4.23
CA ARG A 49 -0.56 -10.45 5.25
C ARG A 49 -1.94 -10.03 5.74
N ARG A 50 -2.84 -10.99 5.81
CA ARG A 50 -4.21 -10.84 6.31
C ARG A 50 -4.36 -11.60 7.61
N LEU A 51 -4.89 -10.95 8.63
CA LEU A 51 -5.33 -11.56 9.87
C LEU A 51 -6.86 -11.46 9.95
N ASP A 52 -7.54 -12.60 10.02
CA ASP A 52 -8.96 -12.65 10.36
C ASP A 52 -9.13 -12.68 11.88
N LEU A 53 -9.62 -11.60 12.46
CA LEU A 53 -9.82 -11.47 13.91
C LEU A 53 -10.92 -12.39 14.48
N LYS A 54 -11.77 -12.98 13.63
CA LYS A 54 -12.81 -13.93 14.08
C LYS A 54 -12.27 -15.35 14.16
N THR A 55 -11.52 -15.77 13.14
CA THR A 55 -11.03 -17.15 13.00
C THR A 55 -9.58 -17.32 13.44
N ASN A 56 -8.88 -16.20 13.67
CA ASN A 56 -7.45 -16.12 13.98
C ASN A 56 -6.55 -16.69 12.88
N GLN A 57 -7.09 -16.84 11.66
CA GLN A 57 -6.33 -17.30 10.52
C GLN A 57 -5.47 -16.17 9.96
N ILE A 58 -4.22 -16.52 9.66
CA ILE A 58 -3.30 -15.66 8.93
C ILE A 58 -3.16 -16.21 7.52
N ALA A 59 -3.36 -15.36 6.53
CA ALA A 59 -3.12 -15.65 5.13
C ALA A 59 -2.11 -14.65 4.55
N SER A 60 -1.35 -15.08 3.55
CA SER A 60 -0.37 -14.24 2.87
C SER A 60 -0.63 -14.25 1.37
N VAL A 61 -0.58 -13.07 0.76
CA VAL A 61 -0.75 -12.88 -0.68
C VAL A 61 0.52 -12.25 -1.24
N SER A 62 1.10 -12.89 -2.25
CA SER A 62 2.30 -12.37 -2.89
C SER A 62 1.97 -11.18 -3.80
N LEU A 63 2.78 -10.14 -3.71
CA LEU A 63 2.78 -9.00 -4.62
C LEU A 63 3.74 -9.20 -5.80
N ALA A 64 4.22 -10.43 -6.00
CA ALA A 64 5.02 -10.79 -7.16
C ALA A 64 4.34 -10.33 -8.46
N GLY A 65 5.11 -9.67 -9.33
CA GLY A 65 4.66 -9.13 -10.61
C GLY A 65 4.34 -7.63 -10.58
N ILE A 66 4.09 -7.01 -9.42
CA ILE A 66 4.03 -5.54 -9.32
C ILE A 66 5.25 -4.94 -8.60
N THR A 67 6.02 -5.77 -7.88
CA THR A 67 7.26 -5.39 -7.21
C THR A 67 8.46 -5.36 -8.17
N GLY A 68 9.38 -4.43 -7.95
CA GLY A 68 10.66 -4.31 -8.65
C GLY A 68 11.85 -4.65 -7.77
N GLU A 69 13.07 -4.39 -8.24
CA GLU A 69 14.31 -4.71 -7.52
C GLU A 69 14.51 -3.87 -6.26
N LYS A 70 13.98 -2.63 -6.26
CA LYS A 70 13.91 -1.79 -5.06
C LYS A 70 12.51 -1.99 -4.49
N GLU A 71 12.39 -2.63 -3.33
CA GLU A 71 11.08 -2.88 -2.70
C GLU A 71 10.45 -1.57 -2.21
N SER A 72 9.85 -0.79 -3.11
CA SER A 72 9.10 0.44 -2.81
C SER A 72 7.59 0.19 -2.85
N THR A 73 7.17 -0.92 -2.25
CA THR A 73 5.76 -1.31 -2.22
C THR A 73 4.97 -0.43 -1.26
N ARG A 74 3.78 -0.02 -1.66
CA ARG A 74 2.81 0.70 -0.84
C ARG A 74 1.47 0.02 -0.93
N ALA A 75 0.68 0.09 0.14
CA ALA A 75 -0.67 -0.43 0.13
C ALA A 75 -1.62 0.54 0.83
N VAL A 76 -2.85 0.60 0.34
CA VAL A 76 -3.92 1.39 0.93
C VAL A 76 -5.24 0.61 0.89
N LEU A 77 -5.95 0.62 2.01
CA LEU A 77 -7.30 0.07 2.10
C LEU A 77 -8.31 1.21 1.90
N SER A 78 -9.24 1.05 0.96
CA SER A 78 -10.33 2.00 0.75
C SER A 78 -11.64 1.25 0.47
N GLY A 79 -12.59 1.39 1.40
CA GLY A 79 -13.82 0.59 1.41
C GLY A 79 -13.52 -0.91 1.47
N GLY A 80 -14.11 -1.68 0.56
CA GLY A 80 -13.89 -3.12 0.44
C GLY A 80 -12.71 -3.52 -0.45
N ARG A 81 -11.85 -2.58 -0.85
CA ARG A 81 -10.75 -2.82 -1.80
C ARG A 81 -9.41 -2.46 -1.19
N LEU A 82 -8.44 -3.34 -1.40
CA LEU A 82 -7.06 -3.18 -1.01
C LEU A 82 -6.22 -2.94 -2.26
N TYR A 83 -5.60 -1.78 -2.36
CA TYR A 83 -4.76 -1.39 -3.48
C TYR A 83 -3.31 -1.56 -3.06
N ALA A 84 -2.57 -2.42 -3.76
CA ALA A 84 -1.13 -2.55 -3.63
C ALA A 84 -0.45 -1.93 -4.85
N MET A 85 0.51 -1.05 -4.61
CA MET A 85 1.25 -0.32 -5.62
C MET A 85 2.72 -0.67 -5.49
N GLY A 86 3.36 -1.03 -6.60
CA GLY A 86 4.79 -1.30 -6.65
C GLY A 86 5.47 -0.58 -7.81
N GLU A 87 6.70 -0.97 -8.08
CA GLU A 87 7.51 -0.36 -9.13
C GLU A 87 7.01 -0.65 -10.53
N ARG A 88 6.38 -1.80 -10.73
CA ARG A 88 5.95 -2.29 -12.05
C ARG A 88 4.45 -2.12 -12.29
N GLY A 89 3.67 -1.86 -11.24
CA GLY A 89 2.24 -1.61 -11.42
C GLY A 89 1.44 -1.49 -10.14
N ILE A 90 0.13 -1.66 -10.29
CA ILE A 90 -0.86 -1.72 -9.22
C ILE A 90 -1.57 -3.07 -9.31
N ARG A 91 -1.88 -3.66 -8.15
CA ARG A 91 -2.81 -4.78 -8.01
C ARG A 91 -3.88 -4.43 -6.99
N VAL A 92 -5.12 -4.81 -7.29
CA VAL A 92 -6.29 -4.56 -6.44
C VAL A 92 -6.83 -5.89 -5.96
N PHE A 93 -7.07 -5.98 -4.67
CA PHE A 93 -7.62 -7.15 -4.01
C PHE A 93 -8.95 -6.82 -3.36
N ASN A 94 -9.81 -7.81 -3.25
CA ASN A 94 -10.96 -7.75 -2.37
C ASN A 94 -10.44 -7.85 -0.93
N ALA A 95 -10.79 -6.87 -0.10
CA ALA A 95 -10.30 -6.79 1.28
C ALA A 95 -10.89 -7.86 2.20
N TRP A 96 -11.90 -8.60 1.76
CA TRP A 96 -12.58 -9.63 2.54
C TRP A 96 -11.91 -10.99 2.37
N ASP A 97 -11.77 -11.46 1.13
CA ASP A 97 -11.23 -12.78 0.80
C ASP A 97 -9.75 -12.74 0.35
N GLY A 98 -9.23 -11.57 0.00
CA GLY A 98 -7.86 -11.40 -0.50
C GLY A 98 -7.69 -11.74 -1.97
N ASP A 99 -8.79 -12.02 -2.70
CA ASP A 99 -8.72 -12.38 -4.10
C ASP A 99 -8.34 -11.17 -4.95
N ALA A 100 -7.48 -11.41 -5.95
CA ALA A 100 -7.09 -10.37 -6.89
C ALA A 100 -8.27 -10.04 -7.81
N ILE A 101 -8.72 -8.78 -7.78
CA ILE A 101 -9.81 -8.26 -8.61
C ILE A 101 -9.25 -7.74 -9.94
N ALA A 102 -8.12 -7.02 -9.87
CA ALA A 102 -7.55 -6.36 -11.02
C ALA A 102 -6.04 -6.16 -10.86
N ALA A 103 -5.34 -6.03 -11.98
CA ALA A 103 -3.94 -5.63 -12.00
C ALA A 103 -3.64 -4.83 -13.26
N TRP A 104 -2.77 -3.83 -13.14
CA TRP A 104 -2.30 -3.02 -14.25
C TRP A 104 -0.81 -2.77 -14.09
N GLY A 105 -0.07 -2.95 -15.19
CA GLY A 105 1.28 -2.43 -15.30
C GLY A 105 1.25 -0.91 -15.44
N TRP A 106 2.35 -0.25 -15.09
CA TRP A 106 2.52 1.14 -15.49
C TRP A 106 2.70 1.22 -17.01
N PRO A 107 2.16 2.25 -17.67
CA PRO A 107 2.50 2.47 -19.08
C PRO A 107 3.95 2.91 -19.20
N ALA A 108 4.55 2.64 -20.37
CA ALA A 108 5.95 2.94 -20.65
C ALA A 108 6.31 4.42 -20.37
N SER A 109 5.42 5.36 -20.67
CA SER A 109 5.64 6.79 -20.40
C SER A 109 5.84 7.09 -18.91
N LEU A 110 5.08 6.45 -18.04
CA LEU A 110 5.21 6.61 -16.59
C LEU A 110 6.47 5.90 -16.07
N GLU A 111 6.82 4.75 -16.64
CA GLU A 111 8.08 4.07 -16.30
C GLU A 111 9.31 4.91 -16.67
N GLU A 112 9.32 5.51 -17.85
CA GLU A 112 10.38 6.42 -18.29
C GLU A 112 10.50 7.63 -17.38
N TYR A 113 9.37 8.25 -17.05
CA TYR A 113 9.31 9.38 -16.13
C TYR A 113 9.84 9.02 -14.73
N ARG A 114 9.42 7.87 -14.18
CA ARG A 114 9.92 7.36 -12.89
C ARG A 114 11.44 7.11 -12.92
N LYS A 115 11.97 6.59 -14.03
CA LYS A 115 13.42 6.40 -14.21
C LYS A 115 14.17 7.73 -14.18
N ARG A 116 13.66 8.77 -14.86
CA ARG A 116 14.28 10.12 -14.86
C ARG A 116 14.33 10.71 -13.45
N ILE A 117 13.21 10.68 -12.71
CA ILE A 117 13.14 11.22 -11.35
C ILE A 117 13.99 10.44 -10.34
N LEU A 118 14.04 9.11 -10.45
CA LEU A 118 14.90 8.30 -9.58
C LEU A 118 16.39 8.52 -9.84
N VAL A 119 16.77 8.89 -11.06
CA VAL A 119 18.14 9.28 -11.42
C VAL A 119 18.47 10.67 -10.85
N ASP A 120 17.57 11.65 -10.98
CA ASP A 120 17.79 13.02 -10.45
C ASP A 120 17.75 13.08 -8.91
N ASN A 121 16.88 12.31 -8.25
CA ASN A 121 16.78 12.25 -6.78
C ASN A 121 17.84 11.36 -6.11
N SER A 122 18.86 10.91 -6.85
CA SER A 122 20.07 10.35 -6.23
C SER A 122 20.93 11.43 -5.54
N GLY A 123 20.59 12.71 -5.70
CA GLY A 123 21.09 13.82 -4.91
C GLY A 123 20.57 13.77 -3.46
N ARG A 124 21.42 13.28 -2.54
CA ARG A 124 21.26 13.47 -1.08
C ARG A 124 20.79 14.91 -0.79
N PRO A 125 19.73 15.12 0.01
CA PRO A 125 19.40 16.47 0.47
C PRO A 125 20.61 17.05 1.21
N GLN A 126 21.15 18.15 0.71
CA GLN A 126 22.24 18.86 1.38
C GLN A 126 21.69 19.46 2.69
N PRO A 127 22.37 19.28 3.83
CA PRO A 127 21.95 19.91 5.07
C PRO A 127 21.97 21.43 4.91
N GLY A 128 20.79 22.07 5.02
CA GLY A 128 20.62 23.51 4.93
C GLY A 128 19.68 24.02 3.83
N GLN A 129 19.13 23.15 2.96
CA GLN A 129 18.11 23.60 2.01
C GLN A 129 16.73 23.75 2.69
N PRO A 130 16.03 24.88 2.49
CA PRO A 130 14.69 25.08 3.03
C PRO A 130 13.73 24.04 2.46
N SER A 131 13.24 23.20 3.35
CA SER A 131 12.37 22.07 3.08
C SER A 131 10.93 22.52 2.84
N GLU A 132 10.66 23.39 1.87
CA GLU A 132 9.28 23.75 1.55
C GLU A 132 9.13 24.12 0.09
N SER A 133 9.02 23.05 -0.70
CA SER A 133 8.51 23.13 -2.06
C SER A 133 7.31 22.19 -2.10
N TYR A 134 6.14 22.72 -1.77
CA TYR A 134 4.89 22.01 -2.00
C TYR A 134 4.84 21.65 -3.49
N SER A 135 4.91 20.35 -3.80
CA SER A 135 4.66 19.89 -5.16
C SER A 135 3.20 20.16 -5.48
N VAL A 136 2.95 21.17 -6.30
CA VAL A 136 1.64 21.38 -6.91
C VAL A 136 1.50 20.30 -7.98
N TRP A 137 0.42 19.55 -7.96
CA TRP A 137 0.15 18.47 -8.92
C TRP A 137 -0.84 18.97 -9.95
N GLN A 138 -0.55 18.76 -11.24
CA GLN A 138 -1.47 19.08 -12.33
C GLN A 138 -1.75 17.81 -13.12
N GLY A 139 -3.03 17.56 -13.36
CA GLY A 139 -3.50 16.49 -14.24
C GLY A 139 -4.82 16.89 -14.85
N LEU A 140 -5.08 16.35 -16.05
CA LEU A 140 -6.31 16.60 -16.78
C LEU A 140 -7.20 15.35 -16.66
N ILE A 141 -8.36 15.48 -16.01
CA ILE A 141 -9.36 14.41 -16.02
C ILE A 141 -10.20 14.62 -17.28
N SER A 142 -9.88 13.89 -18.35
CA SER A 142 -10.71 13.88 -19.56
C SER A 142 -11.80 12.82 -19.41
N PRO A 143 -13.09 13.18 -19.43
CA PRO A 143 -14.19 12.22 -19.34
C PRO A 143 -14.43 11.45 -20.66
N HIS A 144 -13.75 11.82 -21.77
CA HIS A 144 -14.04 11.30 -23.10
C HIS A 144 -12.88 10.61 -23.82
N ASP A 145 -11.67 10.65 -23.27
CA ASP A 145 -10.53 9.94 -23.86
C ASP A 145 -10.26 8.62 -23.13
N SER A 146 -10.11 7.55 -23.90
CA SER A 146 -9.74 6.22 -23.39
C SER A 146 -8.27 6.13 -22.94
N THR A 147 -7.51 7.23 -23.04
CA THR A 147 -6.13 7.32 -22.58
C THR A 147 -6.08 7.81 -21.14
N LEU A 148 -5.62 6.93 -20.24
CA LEU A 148 -5.33 7.28 -18.84
C LEU A 148 -4.33 8.43 -18.80
N THR A 149 -4.79 9.61 -18.38
CA THR A 149 -3.94 10.79 -18.19
C THR A 149 -3.47 10.79 -16.74
N TYR A 150 -2.15 10.80 -16.53
CA TYR A 150 -1.54 10.81 -15.20
C TYR A 150 -1.41 12.24 -14.66
N CYS A 151 -1.63 12.41 -13.36
CA CYS A 151 -1.28 13.66 -12.68
C CYS A 151 0.23 13.64 -12.39
N LEU A 152 0.96 14.62 -12.89
CA LEU A 152 2.38 14.82 -12.60
C LEU A 152 2.54 16.10 -11.74
N PRO A 153 3.60 16.21 -10.93
CA PRO A 153 3.98 17.48 -10.33
C PRO A 153 4.20 18.51 -11.43
N VAL A 154 3.69 19.74 -11.24
CA VAL A 154 3.83 20.88 -12.17
C VAL A 154 5.29 21.16 -12.52
N ARG A 155 6.22 20.80 -11.63
CA ARG A 155 7.66 21.00 -11.82
C ARG A 155 8.32 20.01 -12.77
N ASP A 156 7.64 18.91 -13.05
CA ASP A 156 8.20 17.81 -13.84
C ASP A 156 7.55 17.70 -15.24
N LEU A 157 6.73 18.70 -15.61
CA LEU A 157 6.24 18.96 -16.96
C LEU A 157 7.26 19.83 -17.72
#